data_AF-A0A0L8IBR4-F1
#
_entry.id   AF-A0A0L8IBR4-F1
#
_cell.length_a   1.000
_cell.length_b   1.000
_cell.length_c   1.000
_cell.angle_alpha   90.00
_cell.angle_beta   90.00
_cell.angle_gamma   90.00
#
_symmetry.space_group_name_H-M   'P 1'
#
loop_
_entity.id
_entity.type
_entity.pdbx_description
1 polymer ?
#
loop_
_entity_poly.entity_id
_entity_poly.type
_entity_poly.pdbx_seq_one_letter_code
_entity_poly.pdbx_strand_id
1 'polypeptide(L)'
;TWFHHKLETVTGKDDVTVQEVEKSFKYKELEIEVTKMWGMKSSTAPVVIGALWLFKKGLDKQLNKSPCSINVGEVQKIVLLGSAHILRCVLSMS
;
A
#
# COMPACT_ATOMS: atom_id res chain seq x y z
N THR A 1 0.12 -26.83 4.13
CA THR A 1 -1.13 -26.22 4.68
C THR A 1 -1.06 -25.85 6.16
N TRP A 2 0.05 -26.05 6.88
CA TRP A 2 0.22 -25.55 8.26
C TRP A 2 0.88 -24.14 8.32
N PHE A 3 1.82 -23.88 7.40
CA PHE A 3 2.52 -22.58 7.29
C PHE A 3 1.64 -21.44 6.76
N HIS A 4 0.73 -21.71 5.82
CA HIS A 4 -0.22 -20.70 5.33
C HIS A 4 -1.22 -20.27 6.42
N HIS A 5 -1.64 -21.19 7.28
CA HIS A 5 -2.55 -20.89 8.38
C HIS A 5 -1.86 -20.10 9.51
N LYS A 6 -0.54 -20.32 9.71
CA LYS A 6 0.23 -19.64 10.76
C LYS A 6 0.65 -18.20 10.39
N LEU A 7 0.77 -17.89 9.11
CA LEU A 7 0.99 -16.50 8.66
C LEU A 7 -0.29 -15.66 8.76
N GLU A 8 -1.47 -16.28 8.72
CA GLU A 8 -2.76 -15.60 8.91
C GLU A 8 -3.09 -15.29 10.39
N THR A 9 -2.32 -15.83 11.35
CA THR A 9 -2.54 -15.69 12.80
C THR A 9 -1.51 -14.80 13.52
N VAL A 10 -0.38 -14.42 12.88
CA VAL A 10 0.69 -13.62 13.54
C VAL A 10 0.59 -12.12 13.26
N THR A 11 -0.30 -11.67 12.38
CA THR A 11 -0.52 -10.23 12.15
C THR A 11 -1.97 -9.88 12.43
N GLY A 12 -2.21 -9.03 13.42
CA GLY A 12 -3.51 -8.50 13.78
C GLY A 12 -4.28 -8.06 12.54
N LYS A 13 -5.27 -8.87 12.15
CA LYS A 13 -6.13 -8.56 11.01
C LYS A 13 -6.85 -7.22 11.22
N ASP A 14 -7.12 -6.89 12.48
CA ASP A 14 -7.79 -5.67 12.91
C ASP A 14 -6.88 -4.42 12.74
N ASP A 15 -5.57 -4.53 12.97
CA ASP A 15 -4.66 -3.39 12.84
C ASP A 15 -4.45 -2.97 11.38
N VAL A 16 -4.34 -3.95 10.47
CA VAL A 16 -4.15 -3.70 9.04
C VAL A 16 -5.42 -3.15 8.40
N THR A 17 -6.60 -3.60 8.82
CA THR A 17 -7.88 -3.07 8.33
C THR A 17 -8.13 -1.66 8.85
N VAL A 18 -7.81 -1.38 10.11
CA VAL A 18 -7.88 -0.02 10.68
C VAL A 18 -6.95 0.93 9.91
N GLN A 19 -5.69 0.55 9.66
CA GLN A 19 -4.76 1.38 8.87
C GLN A 19 -5.24 1.61 7.43
N GLU A 20 -5.88 0.62 6.80
CA GLU A 20 -6.42 0.77 5.45
C GLU A 20 -7.58 1.77 5.42
N VAL A 21 -8.48 1.67 6.42
CA VAL A 21 -9.61 2.60 6.59
C VAL A 21 -9.11 4.01 6.89
N GLU A 22 -8.19 4.18 7.83
CA GLU A 22 -7.58 5.48 8.14
C GLU A 22 -6.91 6.09 6.91
N LYS A 23 -6.13 5.30 6.16
CA LYS A 23 -5.46 5.76 4.95
C LYS A 23 -6.47 6.15 3.88
N SER A 24 -7.53 5.36 3.69
CA SER A 24 -8.59 5.69 2.73
C SER A 24 -9.34 6.98 3.09
N PHE A 25 -9.58 7.24 4.37
CA PHE A 25 -10.25 8.46 4.83
C PHE A 25 -9.32 9.68 4.69
N LYS A 26 -8.05 9.56 5.08
CA LYS A 26 -7.07 10.64 4.96
C LYS A 26 -6.86 11.11 3.52
N TYR A 27 -6.91 10.20 2.54
CA TYR A 27 -6.70 10.53 1.14
C TYR A 27 -8.00 10.77 0.36
N LYS A 28 -9.17 10.74 1.02
CA LYS A 28 -10.45 10.99 0.35
C LYS A 28 -10.60 12.44 -0.12
N GLU A 29 -10.13 13.40 0.67
CA GLU A 29 -10.14 14.81 0.27
C GLU A 29 -9.23 15.06 -0.93
N LEU A 30 -8.06 14.43 -0.93
CA LEU A 30 -7.12 14.49 -2.06
C LEU A 30 -7.72 13.89 -3.34
N GLU A 31 -8.43 12.77 -3.24
CA GLU A 31 -9.14 12.17 -4.38
C GLU A 31 -10.19 13.14 -4.96
N ILE A 32 -10.91 13.86 -4.11
CA ILE A 32 -11.89 14.86 -4.53
C ILE A 32 -11.21 16.04 -5.23
N GLU A 33 -10.10 16.54 -4.67
CA GLU A 33 -9.33 17.65 -5.24
C GLU A 33 -8.73 17.28 -6.60
N VAL A 34 -8.09 16.11 -6.71
CA VAL A 34 -7.53 15.60 -7.96
C VAL A 34 -8.64 15.38 -9.01
N THR A 35 -9.79 14.83 -8.61
CA THR A 35 -10.97 14.69 -9.50
C THR A 35 -11.44 16.05 -10.03
N LYS A 36 -11.51 17.06 -9.16
CA LYS A 36 -11.91 18.42 -9.56
C LYS A 36 -10.89 19.07 -10.49
N MET A 37 -9.60 18.93 -10.21
CA MET A 37 -8.54 19.51 -11.03
C MET A 37 -8.46 18.88 -12.42
N TRP A 38 -8.57 17.55 -12.50
CA TRP A 38 -8.42 16.82 -13.76
C TRP A 38 -9.75 16.63 -14.52
N GLY A 39 -10.90 16.86 -13.88
CA GLY A 39 -12.22 16.63 -14.48
C GLY A 39 -12.51 15.15 -14.80
N MET A 40 -11.73 14.22 -14.24
CA MET A 40 -11.81 12.78 -14.50
C MET A 40 -12.00 12.01 -13.18
N LYS A 41 -12.70 10.88 -13.22
CA LYS A 41 -12.89 10.01 -12.05
C LYS A 41 -11.54 9.45 -11.61
N SER A 42 -10.98 9.95 -10.50
CA SER A 42 -9.81 9.36 -9.85
C SER A 42 -10.24 8.33 -8.80
N SER A 43 -9.50 7.24 -8.66
CA SER A 43 -9.73 6.24 -7.61
C SER A 43 -8.45 6.03 -6.82
N THR A 44 -8.56 6.11 -5.49
CA THR A 44 -7.42 5.91 -4.59
C THR A 44 -7.41 4.48 -4.07
N ALA A 45 -6.34 3.73 -4.34
CA ALA A 45 -6.11 2.41 -3.78
C ALA A 45 -5.09 2.48 -2.62
N PRO A 46 -5.51 2.26 -1.36
CA PRO A 46 -4.58 2.27 -0.24
C PRO A 46 -3.69 1.01 -0.28
N VAL A 47 -2.39 1.21 -0.43
CA VAL A 47 -1.39 0.12 -0.28
C VAL A 47 -0.85 0.15 1.15
N VAL A 48 -1.05 -0.93 1.90
CA VAL A 48 -0.47 -1.14 3.23
C VAL A 48 0.58 -2.24 3.14
N ILE A 49 1.80 -1.93 3.57
CA ILE A 49 2.96 -2.84 3.52
C ILE A 49 3.43 -3.02 4.96
N GLY A 50 3.42 -4.26 5.44
CA GLY A 50 3.93 -4.58 6.77
C GLY A 50 5.47 -4.42 6.84
N ALA A 51 6.01 -4.33 8.05
CA ALA A 51 7.45 -4.20 8.28
C ALA A 51 8.29 -5.31 7.63
N LEU A 52 7.70 -6.51 7.49
CA LEU A 52 8.30 -7.68 6.83
C LEU A 52 7.95 -7.78 5.34
N TRP A 53 7.58 -6.68 4.70
CA TRP A 53 7.21 -6.68 3.28
C TRP A 53 5.94 -7.49 2.95
N LEU A 54 5.13 -7.78 3.97
CA LEU A 54 3.91 -8.55 3.83
C LEU A 54 2.80 -7.65 3.28
N PHE A 55 2.21 -8.07 2.17
CA PHE A 55 1.03 -7.44 1.60
C PHE A 55 -0.23 -8.10 2.13
N LYS A 56 -1.27 -7.29 2.32
CA LYS A 56 -2.59 -7.82 2.60
C LYS A 56 -3.08 -8.65 1.41
N LYS A 57 -3.69 -9.79 1.72
CA LYS A 57 -4.38 -10.65 0.75
C LYS A 57 -5.46 -9.83 0.02
N GLY A 58 -5.43 -9.83 -1.31
CA GLY A 58 -6.38 -9.07 -2.14
C GLY A 58 -5.90 -7.71 -2.66
N LEU A 59 -4.65 -7.31 -2.38
CA LEU A 59 -4.05 -6.16 -3.05
C LEU A 59 -4.02 -6.31 -4.57
N ASP A 60 -3.81 -7.52 -5.08
CA ASP A 60 -3.87 -7.83 -6.51
C ASP A 60 -5.21 -7.38 -7.11
N LYS A 61 -6.32 -7.63 -6.41
CA LYS A 61 -7.66 -7.25 -6.86
C LYS A 61 -7.86 -5.74 -6.87
N GLN A 62 -7.19 -5.00 -5.99
CA GLN A 62 -7.23 -3.54 -6.00
C GLN A 62 -6.36 -2.95 -7.11
N LEU A 63 -5.17 -3.53 -7.35
CA LEU A 63 -4.30 -3.13 -8.45
C LEU A 63 -4.96 -3.40 -9.81
N ASN A 64 -5.63 -4.54 -9.96
CA ASN A 64 -6.38 -4.91 -11.16
C ASN A 64 -7.60 -4.03 -11.46
N LYS A 65 -8.07 -3.21 -10.51
CA LYS A 65 -9.11 -2.19 -10.77
C LYS A 65 -8.56 -0.96 -11.48
N SER A 66 -7.26 -0.73 -11.37
CA SER A 66 -6.60 0.34 -12.09
C SER A 66 -6.37 -0.10 -13.53
N PRO A 67 -6.50 0.79 -14.53
CA PRO A 67 -6.23 0.46 -15.92
C PRO A 67 -4.75 0.16 -16.20
N CYS A 68 -3.87 0.47 -15.23
CA CYS A 68 -2.45 0.16 -15.27
C CYS A 68 -2.20 -1.25 -14.74
N SER A 69 -1.58 -2.10 -15.54
CA SER A 69 -1.25 -3.51 -15.21
C SER A 69 -0.09 -3.61 -14.22
N ILE A 70 -0.26 -3.04 -13.02
CA ILE A 70 0.77 -2.98 -11.98
C ILE A 70 0.78 -4.31 -11.21
N ASN A 71 1.92 -4.99 -11.21
CA ASN A 71 2.11 -6.18 -10.39
C ASN A 71 2.50 -5.80 -8.95
N VAL A 72 2.08 -6.60 -7.97
CA VAL A 72 2.49 -6.46 -6.57
C VAL A 72 4.02 -6.40 -6.48
N GLY A 73 4.73 -7.26 -7.21
CA GLY A 73 6.21 -7.27 -7.23
C GLY A 73 6.86 -5.96 -7.70
N GLU A 74 6.18 -5.16 -8.51
CA GLU A 74 6.69 -3.83 -8.90
C GLU A 74 6.46 -2.81 -7.78
N VAL A 75 5.30 -2.86 -7.14
CA VAL A 75 5.01 -2.08 -5.92
C VAL A 75 6.05 -2.38 -4.84
N GLN A 76 6.45 -3.65 -4.70
CA GLN A 76 7.53 -4.07 -3.82
C GLN A 76 8.85 -3.35 -4.13
N LYS A 77 9.29 -3.36 -5.38
CA LYS A 77 10.56 -2.73 -5.75
C LYS A 77 10.54 -1.22 -5.49
N ILE A 78 9.44 -0.55 -5.80
CA ILE A 78 9.29 0.90 -5.61
C ILE A 78 9.40 1.27 -4.14
N VAL A 79 8.63 0.60 -3.28
CA VAL A 79 8.70 0.91 -1.84
C VAL A 79 10.08 0.55 -1.29
N LEU A 80 10.72 -0.53 -1.76
CA LEU A 80 12.02 -0.95 -1.22
C LEU A 80 13.08 0.08 -1.55
N LEU A 81 13.06 0.58 -2.78
CA LEU A 81 13.93 1.64 -3.24
C LEU A 81 13.68 2.94 -2.47
N GLY A 82 12.42 3.31 -2.24
CA GLY A 82 12.06 4.49 -1.43
C GLY A 82 12.57 4.39 0.00
N SER A 83 12.35 3.26 0.67
CA SER A 83 12.84 3.00 2.03
C SER A 83 14.36 2.99 2.09
N ALA A 84 15.03 2.31 1.16
CA ALA A 84 16.49 2.30 1.07
C ALA A 84 17.07 3.69 0.82
N HIS A 85 16.40 4.50 0.00
CA HIS A 85 16.78 5.90 -0.24
C HIS A 85 16.70 6.73 1.05
N ILE A 86 15.58 6.64 1.78
CA ILE A 86 15.40 7.35 3.06
C ILE A 86 16.48 6.91 4.06
N LEU A 87 16.71 5.61 4.21
CA LEU A 87 17.74 5.07 5.08
C LEU A 87 19.13 5.59 4.69
N ARG A 88 19.46 5.60 3.39
CA ARG A 88 20.73 6.15 2.92
C ARG A 88 20.84 7.63 3.25
N CYS A 89 19.79 8.44 3.06
CA CYS A 89 19.81 9.86 3.43
C CYS A 89 20.08 10.03 4.93
N VAL A 90 19.37 9.30 5.79
CA VAL A 90 19.56 9.38 7.25
C VAL A 90 20.97 8.97 7.67
N LEU A 91 21.49 7.87 7.11
CA LEU A 91 22.82 7.36 7.44
C LEU A 91 23.95 8.19 6.82
N SER A 92 23.71 8.82 5.67
CA SER A 92 24.70 9.70 5.01
C SER A 92 24.72 11.11 5.58
N MET A 93 23.71 11.48 6.38
CA MET A 93 23.65 12.74 7.12
C MET A 93 24.17 12.61 8.56
N SER A 94 24.61 11.40 8.95
CA SER A 94 25.20 11.09 10.27
C SER A 94 26.72 11.15 10.26
#